data_AF-A0A8S3FV47-F1
#
_entry.id   AF-A0A8S3FV47-F1
#
_cell.length_a   1.000
_cell.length_b   1.000
_cell.length_c   1.000
_cell.angle_alpha   90.00
_cell.angle_beta   90.00
_cell.angle_gamma   90.00
#
_symmetry.space_group_name_H-M   'P 1'
#
loop_
_entity.id
_entity.type
_entity.pdbx_description
1 polymer ?
#
loop_
_entity_poly.entity_id
_entity_poly.type
_entity_poly.pdbx_seq_one_letter_code
_entity_poly.pdbx_strand_id
1 'polypeptide(L)'
;MFNFQFNYLIILTVIYGNQAIDYRYHNYTEMTSILQDLAAQYPTKASLVEIGKSQGGKSLWAMALSSYAPNQHVLLRPEVKYIANMHGNEVVGLEVLLYLVDYLLTSNDTQANQLMNRTRIWIMPSMNPDGLELSSVGDCASTMGRYGNENNITK
;
A
#
# COMPACT_ATOMS: atom_id res chain seq x y z
N MET A 1 39.83 -22.96 4.97
CA MET A 1 38.48 -23.40 4.56
C MET A 1 37.50 -22.32 5.00
N PHE A 2 37.16 -21.37 4.13
CA PHE A 2 36.26 -20.27 4.45
C PHE A 2 34.89 -20.49 3.80
N ASN A 3 33.89 -20.52 4.68
CA ASN A 3 32.44 -20.57 4.52
C ASN A 3 31.84 -20.33 3.13
N PHE A 4 31.38 -21.42 2.51
CA PHE A 4 30.58 -21.45 1.28
C PHE A 4 29.07 -21.20 1.53
N GLN A 5 28.67 -20.63 2.67
CA GLN A 5 27.25 -20.46 3.05
C GLN A 5 26.64 -19.10 2.65
N PHE A 6 27.42 -18.09 2.31
CA PHE A 6 26.87 -16.76 2.00
C PHE A 6 26.21 -16.66 0.61
N ASN A 7 26.55 -17.56 -0.32
CA ASN A 7 26.03 -17.51 -1.69
C ASN A 7 24.63 -18.14 -1.85
N TYR A 8 24.21 -19.04 -0.95
CA TYR A 8 22.90 -19.68 -1.07
C TYR A 8 21.74 -18.73 -0.69
N LEU A 9 21.98 -17.79 0.23
CA LEU A 9 20.96 -16.83 0.67
C LEU A 9 20.65 -15.78 -0.41
N ILE A 10 21.65 -15.39 -1.19
CA ILE A 10 21.50 -14.46 -2.33
C ILE A 10 20.85 -15.17 -3.52
N ILE A 11 21.06 -16.47 -3.69
CA ILE A 11 20.47 -17.24 -4.80
C ILE A 11 18.96 -17.48 -4.57
N LEU A 12 18.49 -17.63 -3.34
CA LEU A 12 17.06 -17.85 -3.06
C LEU A 12 16.16 -16.65 -3.42
N THR A 13 16.62 -15.41 -3.22
CA THR A 13 15.89 -14.19 -3.62
C THR A 13 15.81 -14.00 -5.13
N VAL A 14 16.67 -14.66 -5.91
CA VAL A 14 16.66 -14.60 -7.38
C VAL A 14 15.67 -15.62 -8.00
N ILE A 15 15.28 -16.66 -7.25
CA ILE A 15 14.50 -17.80 -7.79
C ILE A 15 12.98 -17.66 -7.54
N TYR A 16 12.56 -16.97 -6.48
CA TYR A 16 11.16 -16.60 -6.28
C TYR A 16 10.93 -15.23 -6.94
N GLY A 17 9.93 -15.09 -7.80
CA GLY A 17 9.59 -13.81 -8.42
C GLY A 17 9.44 -12.70 -7.36
N ASN A 18 9.97 -11.50 -7.66
CA ASN A 18 9.98 -10.30 -6.82
C ASN A 18 8.55 -9.83 -6.43
N GLN A 19 7.89 -10.53 -5.51
CA GLN A 19 6.69 -10.02 -4.84
C GLN A 19 7.09 -9.68 -3.42
N ALA A 20 7.15 -8.39 -3.09
CA ALA A 20 7.57 -7.95 -1.76
C ALA A 20 6.49 -8.18 -0.69
N ILE A 21 5.24 -8.43 -1.11
CA ILE A 21 4.06 -8.54 -0.25
C ILE A 21 3.46 -9.95 -0.37
N ASP A 22 3.13 -10.58 0.76
CA ASP A 22 2.45 -11.87 0.80
C ASP A 22 0.92 -11.76 0.66
N TYR A 23 0.31 -12.80 0.08
CA TYR A 23 -1.13 -12.82 -0.19
C TYR A 23 -1.96 -13.20 1.05
N ARG A 24 -2.18 -12.22 1.91
CA ARG A 24 -3.04 -12.31 3.10
C ARG A 24 -3.61 -10.93 3.47
N TYR A 25 -4.45 -10.90 4.49
CA TYR A 25 -4.89 -9.65 5.09
C TYR A 25 -3.81 -9.03 5.97
N HIS A 26 -3.62 -7.72 5.85
CA HIS A 26 -2.68 -6.92 6.63
C HIS A 26 -3.43 -5.99 7.59
N ASN A 27 -2.99 -5.93 8.84
CA ASN A 27 -3.46 -4.91 9.78
C ASN A 27 -2.79 -3.55 9.48
N TYR A 28 -3.21 -2.49 10.19
CA TYR A 28 -2.69 -1.14 10.00
C TYR A 28 -1.16 -1.04 10.15
N THR A 29 -0.59 -1.74 11.13
CA THR A 29 0.85 -1.69 11.41
C THR A 29 1.64 -2.34 10.29
N GLU A 30 1.20 -3.50 9.81
CA GLU A 30 1.82 -4.22 8.70
C GLU A 30 1.71 -3.44 7.40
N MET A 31 0.51 -2.95 7.07
CA MET A 31 0.28 -2.07 5.91
C MET A 31 1.20 -0.84 5.96
N THR A 32 1.34 -0.21 7.13
CA THR A 32 2.22 0.95 7.32
C THR A 32 3.68 0.58 7.06
N SER A 33 4.17 -0.53 7.61
CA SER A 33 5.54 -0.99 7.39
C SER A 33 5.80 -1.24 5.91
N ILE A 34 4.90 -1.97 5.23
CA ILE A 34 5.01 -2.27 3.80
C ILE A 34 5.14 -0.99 2.96
N LEU A 35 4.28 0.00 3.21
CA LEU A 35 4.31 1.26 2.46
C LEU A 35 5.61 2.05 2.72
N GLN A 36 6.10 2.06 3.96
CA GLN A 36 7.35 2.73 4.33
C GLN A 36 8.55 2.03 3.69
N ASP A 37 8.61 0.71 3.73
CA ASP A 37 9.67 -0.10 3.15
C ASP A 37 9.72 0.07 1.62
N LEU A 38 8.57 0.03 0.94
CA LEU A 38 8.50 0.25 -0.51
C LEU A 38 8.93 1.68 -0.90
N ALA A 39 8.54 2.69 -0.12
CA ALA A 39 8.99 4.06 -0.36
C ALA A 39 10.51 4.22 -0.17
N ALA A 40 11.07 3.55 0.84
CA ALA A 40 12.52 3.55 1.10
C ALA A 40 13.31 2.78 0.04
N GLN A 41 12.76 1.68 -0.48
CA GLN A 41 13.38 0.86 -1.50
C GLN A 41 13.31 1.49 -2.90
N TYR A 42 12.25 2.25 -3.20
CA TYR A 42 12.02 2.87 -4.51
C TYR A 42 11.87 4.41 -4.45
N PRO A 43 12.82 5.15 -3.88
CA PRO A 43 12.66 6.59 -3.61
C PRO A 43 12.54 7.46 -4.87
N THR A 44 12.96 6.95 -6.04
CA THR A 44 12.83 7.64 -7.33
C THR A 44 11.47 7.44 -7.99
N LYS A 45 10.71 6.42 -7.55
CA LYS A 45 9.43 6.02 -8.13
C LYS A 45 8.24 6.13 -7.18
N ALA A 46 8.48 6.11 -5.88
CA ALA A 46 7.48 6.19 -4.83
C ALA A 46 7.76 7.36 -3.88
N SER A 47 6.69 8.03 -3.45
CA SER A 47 6.71 9.03 -2.38
C SER A 47 5.52 8.80 -1.46
N LEU A 48 5.79 8.38 -0.23
CA LEU A 48 4.79 8.17 0.80
C LEU A 48 4.57 9.47 1.58
N VAL A 49 3.32 9.85 1.78
CA VAL A 49 2.94 11.02 2.56
C VAL A 49 1.81 10.70 3.55
N GLU A 50 1.86 11.32 4.72
CA GLU A 50 0.72 11.38 5.65
C GLU A 50 -0.18 12.55 5.21
N ILE A 51 -1.40 12.25 4.77
CA ILE A 51 -2.36 13.28 4.33
C ILE A 51 -3.28 13.76 5.46
N GLY A 52 -3.16 13.15 6.63
CA GLY A 52 -3.98 13.42 7.80
C GLY A 52 -3.95 12.26 8.79
N LYS A 53 -4.83 12.31 9.79
CA LYS A 53 -5.00 11.25 10.78
C LYS A 53 -6.46 10.85 10.90
N SER A 54 -6.69 9.58 11.21
CA SER A 54 -7.99 9.04 11.61
C SER A 54 -8.42 9.59 12.96
N GLN A 55 -9.66 9.32 13.38
CA GLN A 55 -10.14 9.72 14.72
C GLN A 55 -9.35 9.01 15.83
N GLY A 56 -8.94 7.76 15.61
CA GLY A 56 -8.06 6.99 16.47
C GLY A 56 -6.58 7.39 16.39
N GLY A 57 -6.24 8.47 15.68
CA GLY A 57 -4.88 9.01 15.58
C GLY A 57 -3.95 8.25 14.65
N LYS A 58 -4.46 7.32 13.84
CA LYS A 58 -3.68 6.57 12.84
C LYS A 58 -3.42 7.44 11.62
N SER A 59 -2.22 7.37 11.07
CA SER A 59 -1.84 8.10 9.87
C SER A 59 -2.65 7.63 8.67
N LEU A 60 -3.15 8.58 7.89
CA LEU A 60 -3.79 8.33 6.60
C LEU A 60 -2.69 8.38 5.53
N TRP A 61 -2.23 7.21 5.11
CA TRP A 61 -1.14 7.08 4.14
C TRP A 61 -1.63 7.20 2.71
N ALA A 62 -0.95 8.02 1.92
CA ALA A 62 -1.10 8.04 0.46
C ALA A 62 0.29 7.91 -0.18
N MET A 63 0.41 7.00 -1.14
CA MET A 63 1.63 6.81 -1.92
C MET A 63 1.45 7.37 -3.32
N ALA A 64 2.28 8.34 -3.68
CA ALA A 64 2.43 8.79 -5.06
C ALA A 64 3.42 7.89 -5.80
N LEU A 65 3.01 7.41 -6.96
CA LEU A 65 3.75 6.53 -7.84
C LEU A 65 3.92 7.17 -9.22
N SER A 66 5.15 7.26 -9.70
CA SER A 66 5.46 7.66 -11.07
C SER A 66 6.85 7.14 -11.46
N SER A 67 7.19 7.09 -12.75
CA SER A 67 8.52 6.63 -13.16
C SER A 67 9.65 7.58 -12.76
N TYR A 68 9.32 8.86 -12.50
CA TYR A 68 10.23 9.87 -11.97
C TYR A 68 9.46 10.99 -11.27
N ALA A 69 10.15 11.68 -10.36
CA ALA A 69 9.63 12.83 -9.61
C ALA A 69 8.25 12.58 -8.93
N PRO A 70 8.07 11.47 -8.20
CA PRO A 70 6.78 11.14 -7.57
C PRO A 70 6.32 12.20 -6.55
N ASN A 71 7.26 12.94 -5.96
CA ASN A 71 7.00 13.96 -4.95
C ASN A 71 6.47 15.31 -5.49
N GLN A 72 6.43 15.52 -6.82
CA GLN A 72 5.96 16.79 -7.39
C GLN A 72 5.15 16.60 -8.68
N HIS A 73 4.27 17.57 -8.95
CA HIS A 73 3.51 17.60 -10.18
C HIS A 73 4.41 17.94 -11.37
N VAL A 74 4.20 17.26 -12.50
CA VAL A 74 4.89 17.51 -13.77
C VAL A 74 3.87 17.97 -14.79
N LEU A 75 4.16 19.08 -15.48
CA LEU A 75 3.25 19.64 -16.49
C LEU A 75 2.85 18.59 -17.54
N LEU A 76 1.57 18.56 -17.92
CA LEU A 76 0.97 17.60 -18.87
C LEU A 76 0.98 16.13 -18.42
N ARG A 77 1.43 15.81 -17.21
CA ARG A 77 1.25 14.49 -16.61
C ARG A 77 -0.05 14.44 -15.81
N PRO A 78 -1.04 13.60 -16.20
CA PRO A 78 -2.27 13.46 -15.43
C PRO A 78 -2.03 12.87 -14.04
N GLU A 79 -2.86 13.31 -13.09
CA GLU A 79 -2.93 12.81 -11.72
C GLU A 79 -4.15 11.89 -11.61
N VAL A 80 -3.95 10.66 -11.15
CA VAL A 80 -5.03 9.69 -10.91
C VAL A 80 -4.95 9.25 -9.46
N LYS A 81 -6.10 8.95 -8.82
CA LYS A 81 -6.11 8.40 -7.46
C LYS A 81 -7.00 7.17 -7.35
N TYR A 82 -6.53 6.21 -6.57
CA TYR A 82 -7.31 5.09 -6.05
C TYR A 82 -7.34 5.14 -4.54
N ILE A 83 -8.54 5.03 -4.00
CA ILE A 83 -8.81 5.06 -2.55
C ILE A 83 -9.65 3.83 -2.25
N ALA A 84 -9.27 3.08 -1.23
CA ALA A 84 -10.02 1.91 -0.78
C ALA A 84 -10.26 1.93 0.73
N ASN A 85 -11.03 0.93 1.17
CA ASN A 85 -11.28 0.65 2.58
C ASN A 85 -11.74 1.90 3.37
N MET A 86 -12.66 2.65 2.73
CA MET A 86 -13.42 3.73 3.38
C MET A 86 -14.41 3.17 4.40
N HIS A 87 -14.92 1.97 4.11
CA HIS A 87 -15.48 1.10 5.13
C HIS A 87 -14.38 0.14 5.58
N GLY A 88 -14.08 0.11 6.87
CA GLY A 88 -12.94 -0.64 7.40
C GLY A 88 -13.07 -2.15 7.23
N ASN A 89 -14.30 -2.68 7.23
CA ASN A 89 -14.58 -4.10 7.03
C ASN A 89 -14.63 -4.54 5.55
N GLU A 90 -14.55 -3.61 4.60
CA GLU A 90 -14.47 -3.91 3.16
C GLU A 90 -12.98 -4.02 2.75
N VAL A 91 -12.31 -5.07 3.24
CA VAL A 91 -10.83 -5.18 3.25
C VAL A 91 -10.22 -5.49 1.86
N VAL A 92 -10.96 -6.15 0.95
CA VAL A 92 -10.41 -6.58 -0.35
C VAL A 92 -9.78 -5.43 -1.15
N GLY A 93 -10.40 -4.25 -1.12
CA GLY A 93 -9.86 -3.08 -1.82
C GLY A 93 -8.51 -2.61 -1.27
N LEU A 94 -8.27 -2.76 0.04
CA LEU A 94 -6.98 -2.44 0.67
C LEU A 94 -5.88 -3.31 0.09
N GLU A 95 -6.08 -4.64 0.12
CA GLU A 95 -5.08 -5.60 -0.35
C GLU A 95 -4.82 -5.46 -1.84
N VAL A 96 -5.87 -5.29 -2.66
CA VAL A 96 -5.71 -5.03 -4.10
C VAL A 96 -4.85 -3.79 -4.36
N LEU A 97 -5.04 -2.72 -3.56
CA LEU A 97 -4.23 -1.52 -3.70
C LEU A 97 -2.78 -1.71 -3.22
N LEU A 98 -2.55 -2.49 -2.15
CA LEU A 98 -1.18 -2.86 -1.74
C LEU A 98 -0.46 -3.66 -2.85
N TYR A 99 -1.12 -4.67 -3.41
CA TYR A 99 -0.55 -5.46 -4.51
C TYR A 99 -0.35 -4.63 -5.78
N LEU A 100 -1.22 -3.66 -6.05
CA LEU A 100 -1.02 -2.72 -7.15
C LEU A 100 0.23 -1.86 -6.96
N VAL A 101 0.51 -1.40 -5.73
CA VAL A 101 1.75 -0.67 -5.42
C VAL A 101 2.96 -1.54 -5.71
N ASP A 102 3.01 -2.76 -5.15
CA ASP A 102 4.12 -3.71 -5.38
C ASP A 102 4.31 -3.96 -6.88
N TYR A 103 3.22 -4.32 -7.57
CA TYR A 103 3.24 -4.58 -9.01
C TYR A 103 3.78 -3.41 -9.83
N LEU A 104 3.34 -2.17 -9.57
CA LEU A 104 3.82 -1.00 -10.32
C LEU A 104 5.29 -0.66 -10.05
N LEU A 105 5.84 -1.08 -8.90
CA LEU A 105 7.23 -0.83 -8.52
C LEU A 105 8.19 -1.93 -8.99
N THR A 106 7.76 -3.20 -8.93
CA THR A 106 8.62 -4.37 -9.14
C THR A 106 8.47 -4.99 -10.53
N SER A 107 7.34 -4.80 -11.20
CA SER A 107 7.03 -5.48 -12.46
C SER A 107 7.86 -4.96 -13.65
N ASN A 108 8.30 -5.90 -14.49
CA ASN A 108 8.87 -5.61 -15.81
C ASN A 108 7.80 -5.52 -16.91
N ASP A 109 6.51 -5.56 -16.55
CA ASP A 109 5.42 -5.45 -17.51
C ASP A 109 5.47 -4.12 -18.28
N THR A 110 5.31 -4.20 -19.60
CA THR A 110 5.43 -3.02 -20.47
C THR A 110 4.29 -2.04 -20.24
N GLN A 111 3.07 -2.52 -19.95
CA GLN A 111 1.91 -1.66 -19.74
C GLN A 111 2.02 -0.93 -18.39
N ALA A 112 2.44 -1.63 -17.33
CA ALA A 112 2.71 -1.02 -16.02
C ALA A 112 3.76 0.09 -16.11
N ASN A 113 4.87 -0.17 -16.81
CA ASN A 113 5.92 0.82 -17.02
C ASN A 113 5.45 2.01 -17.87
N GLN A 114 4.66 1.78 -18.92
CA GLN A 114 4.06 2.86 -19.72
C GLN A 114 3.09 3.71 -18.90
N LEU A 115 2.28 3.09 -18.04
CA LEU A 115 1.35 3.77 -17.16
C LEU A 115 2.10 4.69 -16.17
N MET A 116 3.11 4.16 -15.48
CA MET A 116 3.97 4.93 -14.55
C MET A 116 4.74 6.06 -15.23
N ASN A 117 5.12 5.90 -16.50
CA ASN A 117 5.79 6.95 -17.27
C ASN A 117 4.87 8.13 -17.61
N ARG A 118 3.61 7.84 -17.90
CA ARG A 118 2.64 8.82 -18.42
C ARG A 118 1.79 9.46 -17.34
N THR A 119 1.70 8.87 -16.15
CA THR A 119 0.80 9.31 -15.08
C THR A 119 1.54 9.44 -13.74
N ARG A 120 0.97 10.23 -12.83
CA ARG A 120 1.26 10.13 -11.41
C ARG A 120 0.04 9.54 -10.71
N ILE A 121 0.21 8.38 -10.11
CA ILE A 121 -0.86 7.60 -9.50
C ILE A 121 -0.75 7.73 -7.99
N TRP A 122 -1.83 8.15 -7.35
CA TRP A 122 -1.96 8.20 -5.91
C TRP A 122 -2.72 6.97 -5.43
N ILE A 123 -2.15 6.24 -4.48
CA ILE A 123 -2.77 5.06 -3.88
C ILE A 123 -2.93 5.30 -2.39
N MET A 124 -4.17 5.20 -1.91
CA MET A 124 -4.52 5.21 -0.49
C MET A 124 -5.19 3.87 -0.15
N PRO A 125 -4.44 2.89 0.40
CA PRO A 125 -4.99 1.56 0.66
C PRO A 125 -6.11 1.57 1.70
N SER A 126 -6.01 2.42 2.73
CA SER A 126 -7.04 2.53 3.76
C SER A 126 -7.38 3.99 4.09
N MET A 127 -8.62 4.36 3.84
CA MET A 127 -9.20 5.63 4.26
C MET A 127 -9.80 5.57 5.68
N ASN A 128 -10.16 4.37 6.15
CA ASN A 128 -10.68 4.14 7.50
C ASN A 128 -9.88 3.04 8.24
N PRO A 129 -8.62 3.33 8.63
CA PRO A 129 -7.79 2.36 9.34
C PRO A 129 -8.26 2.07 10.76
N ASP A 130 -9.11 2.91 11.36
CA ASP A 130 -9.72 2.62 12.66
C ASP A 130 -10.76 1.51 12.55
N GLY A 131 -11.63 1.60 11.54
CA GLY A 131 -12.64 0.58 11.26
C GLY A 131 -12.01 -0.76 10.87
N LEU A 132 -10.88 -0.74 10.14
CA LEU A 132 -10.13 -1.96 9.78
C LEU A 132 -9.75 -2.77 11.03
N GLU A 133 -9.21 -2.12 12.06
CA GLU A 133 -8.79 -2.78 13.31
C GLU A 133 -9.97 -3.32 14.14
N LEU A 134 -11.17 -2.79 13.93
CA LEU A 134 -12.40 -3.28 14.56
C LEU A 134 -13.06 -4.41 13.77
N SER A 135 -12.59 -4.69 12.55
CA SER A 135 -13.17 -5.69 11.65
C SER A 135 -12.66 -7.09 11.97
N SER A 136 -13.44 -8.11 11.62
CA SER A 136 -13.08 -9.52 11.85
C SER A 136 -12.97 -10.29 10.54
N VAL A 137 -11.89 -11.06 10.38
CA VAL A 137 -11.70 -11.92 9.21
C VAL A 137 -12.82 -12.96 9.14
N GLY A 138 -13.42 -13.12 7.97
CA GLY A 138 -14.53 -14.05 7.73
C GLY A 138 -15.92 -13.47 8.00
N ASP A 139 -16.02 -12.23 8.48
CA ASP A 139 -17.30 -11.52 8.54
C ASP A 139 -17.67 -10.96 7.16
N CYS A 140 -18.77 -11.47 6.59
CA CYS A 140 -19.23 -11.10 5.26
C CYS A 140 -20.41 -10.12 5.27
N ALA A 141 -21.03 -9.86 6.42
CA ALA A 141 -22.34 -9.22 6.46
C ALA A 141 -22.55 -8.22 7.60
N SER A 142 -21.78 -8.28 8.68
CA SER A 142 -21.96 -7.34 9.79
C SER A 142 -21.42 -5.96 9.44
N THR A 143 -21.87 -4.96 10.20
CA THR A 143 -21.42 -3.57 10.08
C THR A 143 -20.30 -3.23 11.07
N MET A 144 -19.82 -4.20 11.84
CA MET A 144 -18.70 -4.00 12.76
C MET A 144 -17.45 -3.61 11.96
N GLY A 145 -16.81 -2.50 12.34
CA GLY A 145 -15.65 -1.96 11.62
C GLY A 145 -15.98 -1.29 10.28
N ARG A 146 -17.25 -1.26 9.86
CA ARG A 146 -17.68 -0.53 8.65
C ARG A 146 -17.45 0.97 8.82
N TYR A 147 -18.09 1.54 9.84
CA TYR A 147 -17.87 2.92 10.23
C TYR A 147 -16.64 3.00 11.12
N GLY A 148 -16.01 4.17 11.21
CA GLY A 148 -14.87 4.38 12.11
C GLY A 148 -15.31 4.27 13.58
N ASN A 149 -14.57 4.89 14.49
CA ASN A 149 -14.92 4.91 15.92
C ASN A 149 -16.17 5.76 16.26
N GLU A 150 -17.07 5.98 15.30
CA GLU A 150 -18.31 6.75 15.39
C GLU A 150 -19.29 6.18 16.44
N ASN A 151 -19.11 4.91 16.80
CA ASN A 151 -19.91 4.24 17.85
C ASN A 151 -19.41 4.49 19.29
N ASN A 152 -18.33 5.26 19.48
CA ASN A 152 -17.86 5.71 20.81
C ASN A 152 -18.05 7.21 21.05
N ILE A 153 -18.87 7.88 20.26
CA ILE A 153 -19.34 9.23 20.58
C ILE A 153 -20.58 9.08 21.47
N THR A 154 -20.37 8.93 22.78
CA THR A 154 -21.40 9.35 23.74
C THR A 154 -21.69 10.83 23.45
N LYS A 155 -22.93 11.11 23.04
CA LYS A 155 -23.48 12.46 23.09
C LYS A 155 -23.41 13.03 24.51
#